data_AF-A0A1V3WTI5-F1
#
_entry.id   AF-A0A1V3WTI5-F1
#
_cell.length_a   1.000
_cell.length_b   1.000
_cell.length_c   1.000
_cell.angle_alpha   90.00
_cell.angle_beta   90.00
_cell.angle_gamma   90.00
#
_symmetry.space_group_name_H-M   'P 1'
#
loop_
_entity.id
_entity.type
_entity.pdbx_description
1 polymer ?
#
loop_
_entity_poly.entity_id
_entity_poly.type
_entity_poly.pdbx_seq_one_letter_code
_entity_poly.pdbx_strand_id
1 'polypeptide(L)'
;MAKRYLDWPGGLTVFDVRAEAMEPFVEGGATAAASVAEVAGADIISVTVLDDTQVRNVITGNDGLAVNAKPGTIIAIHSTISDSTAVELAKELEPRGIYVVDAPVSGGPGRLPRANWPPWWAPTTRPSGGSRSLSGGGHRW
;
A
#
# COMPACT_ATOMS: atom_id res chain seq x y z
N MET A 1 -6.98 5.63 2.50
CA MET A 1 -6.46 4.95 1.29
C MET A 1 -7.60 4.37 0.47
N ALA A 2 -8.36 3.40 1.01
CA ALA A 2 -9.38 2.65 0.26
C ALA A 2 -10.45 3.48 -0.47
N LYS A 3 -10.83 4.67 0.03
CA LYS A 3 -11.79 5.56 -0.66
C LYS A 3 -11.37 5.93 -2.09
N ARG A 4 -10.06 5.92 -2.39
CA ARG A 4 -9.54 6.21 -3.74
C ARG A 4 -9.84 5.11 -4.76
N TYR A 5 -10.25 3.93 -4.30
CA TYR A 5 -10.58 2.79 -5.15
C TYR A 5 -12.08 2.62 -5.39
N LEU A 6 -12.94 3.48 -4.83
CA LEU A 6 -14.39 3.39 -5.02
C LEU A 6 -14.79 3.52 -6.51
N ASP A 7 -14.09 4.38 -7.25
CA ASP A 7 -14.31 4.58 -8.68
C ASP A 7 -13.52 3.59 -9.56
N TRP A 8 -12.88 2.58 -8.97
CA TRP A 8 -12.09 1.61 -9.73
C TRP A 8 -13.02 0.71 -10.57
N PRO A 9 -12.77 0.53 -11.89
CA PRO A 9 -13.66 -0.26 -12.74
C PRO A 9 -13.81 -1.73 -12.32
N GLY A 10 -12.81 -2.29 -11.65
CA GLY A 10 -12.85 -3.66 -11.11
C GLY A 10 -13.66 -3.81 -9.82
N GLY A 11 -14.24 -2.71 -9.30
CA GLY A 11 -14.92 -2.67 -8.02
C GLY A 11 -13.96 -2.65 -6.83
N LEU A 12 -14.53 -2.47 -5.64
CA LEU A 12 -13.83 -2.52 -4.36
C LEU A 12 -14.60 -3.43 -3.41
N THR A 13 -13.95 -4.46 -2.90
CA THR A 13 -14.44 -5.27 -1.78
C THR A 13 -13.68 -4.88 -0.52
N VAL A 14 -14.39 -4.64 0.58
CA VAL A 14 -13.80 -4.25 1.87
C VAL A 14 -14.18 -5.22 2.97
N PHE A 15 -13.24 -5.45 3.89
CA PHE A 15 -13.47 -6.18 5.13
C PHE A 15 -12.74 -5.48 6.28
N ASP A 16 -13.41 -5.36 7.42
CA ASP A 16 -12.83 -4.98 8.70
C ASP A 16 -13.54 -5.78 9.80
N VAL A 17 -12.84 -6.10 10.89
CA VAL A 17 -13.45 -6.75 12.06
C VAL A 17 -14.48 -5.84 12.74
N ARG A 18 -14.42 -4.54 12.48
CA ARG A 18 -15.37 -3.52 12.93
C ARG A 18 -16.31 -3.12 11.79
N ALA A 19 -17.58 -3.53 11.90
CA ALA A 19 -18.57 -3.26 10.86
C ALA A 19 -18.72 -1.75 10.55
N GLU A 20 -18.64 -0.90 11.57
CA GLU A 20 -18.76 0.55 11.42
C GLU A 20 -17.61 1.17 10.60
N ALA A 21 -16.46 0.51 10.53
CA ALA A 21 -15.35 0.97 9.70
C ALA A 21 -15.62 0.75 8.20
N MET A 22 -16.51 -0.17 7.85
CA MET A 22 -16.87 -0.49 6.46
C MET A 22 -17.95 0.45 5.90
N GLU A 23 -18.81 1.00 6.75
CA GLU A 23 -19.96 1.84 6.35
C GLU A 23 -19.62 2.92 5.32
N PRO A 24 -18.56 3.75 5.49
CA PRO A 24 -18.27 4.84 4.56
C PRO A 24 -17.80 4.36 3.18
N PHE A 25 -17.40 3.10 3.05
CA PHE A 25 -17.00 2.51 1.77
C PHE A 25 -18.22 1.88 1.08
N VAL A 26 -19.08 1.22 1.84
CA VAL A 26 -20.33 0.64 1.33
C VAL A 26 -21.26 1.75 0.82
N GLU A 27 -21.40 2.85 1.56
CA GLU A 27 -22.12 4.04 1.10
C GLU A 27 -21.53 4.63 -0.20
N GLY A 28 -20.23 4.44 -0.41
CA GLY A 28 -19.51 4.85 -1.61
C GLY A 28 -19.60 3.86 -2.78
N GLY A 29 -20.30 2.73 -2.62
CA GLY A 29 -20.46 1.70 -3.66
C GLY A 29 -19.53 0.50 -3.56
N ALA A 30 -18.76 0.36 -2.48
CA ALA A 30 -17.97 -0.85 -2.23
C ALA A 30 -18.85 -2.04 -1.79
N THR A 31 -18.38 -3.25 -2.07
CA THR A 31 -18.98 -4.49 -1.56
C THR A 31 -18.40 -4.81 -0.19
N ALA A 32 -19.24 -4.99 0.82
CA ALA A 32 -18.79 -5.50 2.12
C ALA A 32 -18.62 -7.03 2.05
N ALA A 33 -17.45 -7.51 2.46
CA ALA A 33 -17.19 -8.93 2.71
C ALA A 33 -17.53 -9.27 4.17
N ALA A 34 -17.95 -10.51 4.42
CA ALA A 34 -18.22 -11.04 5.76
C ALA A 34 -16.97 -11.66 6.42
N SER A 35 -15.91 -11.92 5.65
CA SER A 35 -14.67 -12.53 6.15
C SER A 35 -13.46 -12.21 5.27
N VAL A 36 -12.26 -12.53 5.76
CA VAL A 36 -11.02 -12.46 4.98
C VAL A 36 -11.08 -13.37 3.75
N ALA A 37 -11.73 -14.53 3.84
CA ALA A 37 -11.88 -15.47 2.74
C ALA A 37 -12.64 -14.86 1.55
N GLU A 38 -13.68 -14.05 1.81
CA GLU A 38 -14.45 -13.39 0.75
C GLU A 38 -13.65 -12.30 0.02
N VAL A 39 -12.65 -11.70 0.66
CA VAL A 39 -11.72 -10.75 0.01
C VAL A 39 -10.73 -11.45 -0.91
N ALA A 40 -10.44 -12.73 -0.66
CA ALA A 40 -9.38 -13.48 -1.33
C ALA A 40 -9.62 -13.72 -2.84
N GLY A 41 -10.83 -13.47 -3.34
CA GLY A 41 -11.14 -13.54 -4.78
C GLY A 41 -10.50 -12.44 -5.63
N ALA A 42 -10.02 -11.36 -5.00
CA ALA A 42 -9.40 -10.23 -5.69
C ALA A 42 -7.99 -10.56 -6.23
N ASP A 43 -7.61 -9.89 -7.32
CA ASP A 43 -6.26 -10.01 -7.90
C ASP A 43 -5.21 -9.28 -7.03
N ILE A 44 -5.61 -8.15 -6.44
CA ILE A 44 -4.75 -7.31 -5.59
C ILE A 44 -5.48 -7.07 -4.27
N ILE A 45 -4.82 -7.38 -3.16
CA ILE A 45 -5.38 -7.28 -1.82
C ILE A 45 -4.48 -6.35 -0.99
N SER A 46 -5.03 -5.21 -0.58
CA SER A 46 -4.36 -4.29 0.33
C SER A 46 -4.67 -4.65 1.79
N VAL A 47 -3.64 -4.95 2.57
CA VAL A 47 -3.75 -5.24 4.00
C VAL A 47 -3.31 -4.01 4.81
N THR A 48 -4.16 -3.54 5.72
CA THR A 48 -3.86 -2.42 6.62
C THR A 48 -4.39 -2.74 8.02
N VAL A 49 -3.53 -3.32 8.84
CA VAL A 49 -3.76 -3.72 10.23
C VAL A 49 -2.71 -3.11 11.17
N LEU A 50 -2.81 -3.37 12.48
CA LEU A 50 -2.01 -2.64 13.48
C LEU A 50 -0.55 -3.11 13.61
N ASP A 51 -0.30 -4.41 13.46
CA ASP A 51 0.99 -5.01 13.80
C ASP A 51 1.27 -6.30 12.99
N ASP A 52 2.50 -6.82 13.12
CA ASP A 52 2.97 -8.05 12.48
C ASP A 52 2.11 -9.28 12.82
N THR A 53 1.57 -9.36 14.05
CA THR A 53 0.75 -10.51 14.46
C THR A 53 -0.57 -10.51 13.69
N GLN A 54 -1.19 -9.34 13.54
CA GLN A 54 -2.40 -9.19 12.75
C GLN A 54 -2.16 -9.44 11.27
N VAL A 55 -1.02 -8.99 10.73
CA VAL A 55 -0.64 -9.29 9.33
C VAL A 55 -0.55 -10.80 9.13
N ARG A 56 0.12 -11.52 10.03
CA ARG A 56 0.21 -13.00 9.95
C ARG A 56 -1.15 -13.67 10.10
N ASN A 57 -1.99 -13.21 11.02
CA ASN A 57 -3.33 -13.77 11.19
C ASN A 57 -4.20 -13.60 9.93
N VAL A 58 -4.15 -12.43 9.28
CA VAL A 58 -4.89 -12.17 8.03
C VAL A 58 -4.33 -12.99 6.88
N ILE A 59 -3.01 -13.15 6.79
CA ILE A 59 -2.37 -13.80 5.64
C ILE A 59 -2.31 -15.31 5.83
N THR A 60 -1.65 -15.81 6.88
CA THR A 60 -1.34 -17.24 7.09
C THR A 60 -2.19 -17.91 8.17
N GLY A 61 -3.14 -17.19 8.77
CA GLY A 61 -4.12 -17.78 9.69
C GLY A 61 -4.96 -18.88 9.04
N ASN A 62 -5.65 -19.67 9.87
CA ASN A 62 -6.40 -20.86 9.42
C ASN A 62 -7.42 -20.59 8.31
N ASP A 63 -8.01 -19.39 8.28
CA ASP A 63 -8.91 -18.91 7.23
C ASP A 63 -8.39 -17.63 6.57
N GLY A 64 -7.06 -17.52 6.49
CA GLY A 64 -6.36 -16.36 5.95
C GLY A 64 -6.32 -16.34 4.43
N LEU A 65 -5.68 -15.30 3.89
CA LEU A 65 -5.50 -15.13 2.45
C LEU A 65 -4.71 -16.28 1.80
N ALA A 66 -3.76 -16.88 2.51
CA ALA A 66 -2.89 -17.94 1.97
C ALA A 66 -3.66 -19.18 1.51
N VAL A 67 -4.78 -19.51 2.16
CA VAL A 67 -5.59 -20.69 1.83
C VAL A 67 -6.72 -20.39 0.85
N ASN A 68 -7.16 -19.13 0.80
CA ASN A 68 -8.33 -18.72 0.02
C ASN A 68 -7.98 -17.98 -1.29
N ALA A 69 -6.78 -17.39 -1.39
CA ALA A 69 -6.37 -16.63 -2.57
C ALA A 69 -5.95 -17.54 -3.73
N LYS A 70 -6.23 -17.08 -4.95
CA LYS A 70 -5.82 -17.76 -6.18
C LYS A 70 -4.33 -17.53 -6.49
N PRO A 71 -3.68 -18.46 -7.21
CA PRO A 71 -2.35 -18.20 -7.77
C PRO A 71 -2.37 -16.94 -8.64
N GLY A 72 -1.34 -16.11 -8.52
CA GLY A 72 -1.22 -14.81 -9.17
C GLY A 72 -1.68 -13.64 -8.31
N THR A 73 -2.33 -13.87 -7.15
CA THR A 73 -2.74 -12.79 -6.25
C THR A 73 -1.54 -12.02 -5.68
N ILE A 74 -1.68 -10.70 -5.61
CA ILE A 74 -0.70 -9.79 -5.01
C ILE A 74 -1.27 -9.26 -3.68
N ILE A 75 -0.55 -9.48 -2.59
CA ILE A 75 -0.85 -8.94 -1.27
C ILE A 75 0.07 -7.74 -1.01
N ALA A 76 -0.50 -6.55 -0.92
CA ALA A 76 0.20 -5.32 -0.58
C ALA A 76 0.00 -4.99 0.91
N ILE A 77 1.08 -5.03 1.69
CA ILE A 77 1.04 -4.72 3.12
C ILE A 77 1.35 -3.24 3.31
N HIS A 78 0.39 -2.49 3.83
CA HIS A 78 0.54 -1.06 4.11
C HIS A 78 0.79 -0.75 5.60
N SER A 79 0.69 -1.77 6.45
CA SER A 79 0.97 -1.70 7.87
C SER A 79 2.43 -1.39 8.14
N THR A 80 2.70 -0.68 9.23
CA THR A 80 4.06 -0.59 9.77
C THR A 80 4.39 -1.93 10.45
N ILE A 81 5.24 -2.72 9.82
CA ILE A 81 5.69 -4.04 10.29
C ILE A 81 7.21 -4.10 10.43
N SER A 82 7.73 -5.19 10.99
CA SER A 82 9.17 -5.49 10.92
C SER A 82 9.64 -5.62 9.47
N ASP A 83 10.88 -5.19 9.24
CA ASP A 83 11.61 -5.32 7.99
C ASP A 83 11.75 -6.77 7.47
N SER A 84 11.68 -7.77 8.35
CA SER A 84 11.75 -9.18 7.95
C SER A 84 10.40 -9.79 7.60
N THR A 85 9.29 -9.27 8.14
CA THR A 85 7.97 -9.92 8.05
C THR A 85 7.49 -10.07 6.61
N ALA A 86 7.60 -9.04 5.78
CA ALA A 86 7.19 -9.13 4.37
C ALA A 86 8.04 -10.13 3.59
N VAL A 87 9.35 -10.20 3.86
CA VAL A 87 10.29 -11.12 3.20
C VAL A 87 10.00 -12.57 3.58
N GLU A 88 9.69 -12.83 4.84
CA GLU A 88 9.32 -14.15 5.33
C GLU A 88 8.00 -14.62 4.72
N LEU A 89 6.99 -13.76 4.70
CA LEU A 89 5.68 -14.07 4.08
C LEU A 89 5.81 -14.32 2.57
N ALA A 90 6.63 -13.53 1.87
CA ALA A 90 6.87 -13.74 0.44
C ALA A 90 7.46 -15.13 0.16
N LYS A 91 8.40 -15.60 0.99
CA LYS A 91 9.00 -16.94 0.86
C LYS A 91 8.00 -18.05 1.20
N GLU A 92 7.20 -17.86 2.24
CA GLU A 92 6.20 -18.84 2.67
C GLU A 92 5.10 -19.05 1.61
N LEU A 93 4.74 -17.98 0.89
CA LEU A 93 3.65 -17.98 -0.08
C LEU A 93 4.07 -18.27 -1.52
N GLU A 94 5.37 -18.28 -1.82
CA GLU A 94 5.91 -18.58 -3.16
C GLU A 94 5.38 -19.91 -3.73
N PRO A 95 5.32 -21.04 -2.98
CA PRO A 95 4.79 -22.30 -3.52
C PRO A 95 3.32 -22.25 -3.93
N ARG A 96 2.57 -21.26 -3.47
CA ARG A 96 1.16 -21.03 -3.80
C ARG A 96 0.97 -20.06 -4.97
N GLY A 97 2.07 -19.48 -5.47
CA GLY A 97 2.04 -18.46 -6.52
C GLY A 97 1.43 -17.14 -6.05
N ILE A 98 1.47 -16.85 -4.75
CA ILE A 98 0.99 -15.59 -4.17
C ILE A 98 2.20 -14.68 -3.91
N TYR A 99 2.09 -13.41 -4.28
CA TYR A 99 3.16 -12.44 -4.18
C TYR A 99 2.89 -11.45 -3.05
N VAL A 100 3.92 -11.11 -2.28
CA VAL A 100 3.83 -10.13 -1.19
C VAL A 100 4.67 -8.90 -1.52
N VAL A 101 4.09 -7.72 -1.33
CA VAL A 101 4.75 -6.42 -1.50
C VAL A 101 4.66 -5.64 -0.20
N ASP A 102 5.81 -5.24 0.33
CA ASP A 102 5.88 -4.27 1.42
C ASP A 102 5.66 -2.86 0.85
N ALA A 103 4.55 -2.23 1.23
CA ALA A 103 4.08 -0.96 0.70
C ALA A 103 3.71 0.05 1.82
N PRO A 104 4.61 0.33 2.77
CA PRO A 104 4.31 1.17 3.92
C PRO A 104 3.98 2.60 3.47
N VAL A 105 2.94 3.18 4.08
CA VAL A 105 2.50 4.54 3.75
C VAL A 105 3.28 5.58 4.54
N SER A 106 3.93 6.52 3.86
CA SER A 106 4.56 7.69 4.49
C SER A 106 3.63 8.91 4.43
N GLY A 107 3.35 9.50 5.58
CA GLY A 107 2.45 10.66 5.75
C GLY A 107 1.19 10.32 6.53
N GLY A 108 1.18 10.60 7.84
CA GLY A 108 -0.02 10.47 8.68
C GLY A 108 -1.15 11.42 8.25
N PRO A 109 -2.34 11.35 8.90
CA PRO A 109 -3.47 12.25 8.66
C PRO A 109 -3.09 13.68 9.09
N GLY A 110 -2.39 14.37 8.21
CA GLY A 110 -1.64 15.59 8.54
C GLY A 110 -0.46 15.73 7.61
N ARG A 111 -0.71 15.76 6.30
CA ARG A 111 0.29 16.33 5.39
C ARG A 111 0.41 17.79 5.80
N LEU A 112 1.52 18.18 6.42
CA LEU A 112 1.80 19.60 6.62
C LEU A 112 1.69 20.28 5.25
N PRO A 113 0.98 21.41 5.13
CA PRO A 113 0.90 22.13 3.86
C PRO A 113 2.33 22.41 3.37
N ARG A 114 2.52 22.36 2.04
CA ARG A 114 3.82 22.57 1.38
C ARG A 114 4.56 23.84 1.85
N ALA A 115 3.85 24.78 2.47
CA ALA A 115 4.35 26.03 3.03
C ALA A 115 5.37 25.86 4.18
N ASN A 116 5.40 24.72 4.89
CA ASN A 116 6.26 24.54 6.08
C ASN A 116 7.45 23.59 5.83
N TRP A 117 7.82 23.39 4.58
CA TRP A 117 8.98 22.56 4.25
C TRP A 117 10.28 23.34 4.49
N PRO A 118 11.29 22.76 5.17
CA PRO A 118 12.63 23.32 5.15
C PRO A 118 13.14 23.57 3.71
N PRO A 119 13.82 24.69 3.43
CA PRO A 119 14.23 25.05 2.08
C PRO A 119 15.09 23.98 1.36
N TRP A 120 15.72 23.07 2.11
CA TRP A 120 16.61 22.02 1.59
C TRP A 120 15.91 20.76 1.07
N TRP A 121 14.61 20.59 1.27
CA TRP A 121 13.90 19.39 0.77
C TRP A 121 12.71 19.75 -0.16
N ALA A 122 12.53 21.04 -0.47
CA ALA A 122 11.80 21.41 -1.68
C ALA A 122 12.51 20.79 -2.91
N PRO A 123 11.80 20.07 -3.79
CA PRO A 123 12.41 19.53 -5.01
C PRO A 123 12.98 20.71 -5.80
N THR A 124 14.26 20.62 -6.15
CA THR A 124 14.92 21.61 -7.00
C THR A 124 14.16 21.66 -8.31
N THR A 125 13.39 22.72 -8.50
CA THR A 125 12.81 23.01 -9.81
C THR A 125 14.00 23.15 -10.76
N ARG A 126 14.18 22.16 -11.64
CA ARG A 126 15.10 22.24 -12.76
C ARG A 126 14.75 23.52 -13.53
N PRO A 127 15.64 24.51 -13.65
CA PRO A 127 15.32 25.69 -14.42
C PRO A 127 15.05 25.25 -15.86
N SER A 128 13.86 25.57 -16.37
CA SER A 128 13.58 25.53 -17.80
C SER A 128 14.60 26.40 -18.52
N GLY A 129 15.03 25.92 -19.69
CA GLY A 129 16.21 26.37 -20.40
C GLY A 129 16.39 27.89 -20.49
N GLY A 130 17.53 28.36 -19.98
CA GLY A 130 18.20 29.58 -20.41
C GLY A 130 19.52 29.19 -21.07
N SER A 131 19.73 29.67 -22.30
CA SER A 131 20.92 29.40 -23.12
C SER A 131 22.22 29.72 -22.38
N ARG A 132 23.13 28.73 -22.34
CA ARG A 132 24.53 28.90 -21.95
C ARG A 132 25.22 29.88 -22.91
N SER A 133 25.66 31.04 -22.44
CA SER A 133 26.89 31.66 -22.95
C SER A 133 28.05 31.15 -22.10
N LEU A 134 28.91 30.35 -22.69
CA LEU A 134 30.13 29.86 -22.06
C LEU A 134 31.16 31.00 -22.02
N SER A 135 31.56 31.40 -20.81
CA SER A 135 32.84 32.05 -20.57
C SER A 135 33.41 31.60 -19.24
N GLY A 136 34.54 30.90 -19.30
CA GLY A 136 35.57 30.94 -18.25
C GLY A 136 35.51 29.89 -17.14
N GLY A 137 36.26 28.80 -17.32
CA GLY A 137 37.32 28.41 -16.39
C GLY A 137 36.95 27.63 -15.11
N GLY A 138 37.54 26.44 -14.97
CA GLY A 138 37.90 25.90 -13.65
C GLY A 138 37.57 24.43 -13.42
N HIS A 139 38.55 23.57 -13.71
CA HIS A 139 38.60 22.17 -13.30
C HIS A 139 38.47 21.99 -11.78
N ARG A 140 37.79 20.93 -11.35
CA ARG A 140 38.18 20.08 -10.21
C ARG A 140 37.53 18.70 -10.38
N TRP A 141 38.32 17.69 -10.10
CA TRP A 141 38.08 16.25 -10.26
C TRP A 141 36.86 15.75 -9.49
#